data_AF-A0A7X0C0F7-F1
#
_entry.id   AF-A0A7X0C0F7-F1
#
_cell.length_a   1.000
_cell.length_b   1.000
_cell.length_c   1.000
_cell.angle_alpha   90.00
_cell.angle_beta   90.00
_cell.angle_gamma   90.00
#
_symmetry.space_group_name_H-M   'P 1'
#
loop_
_entity.id
_entity.type
_entity.pdbx_description
1 polymer ?
#
loop_
_entity_poly.entity_id
_entity_poly.type
_entity_poly.pdbx_seq_one_letter_code
_entity_poly.pdbx_strand_id
1 'polypeptide(L)'
;MAAGKEDLVTLDVEKGRELGLSQADLVLLTETGLPRVAGGHFCADIPDGPLGLFTVRPLDEDDRALILGGTGPDGDMLYFLDVNEGSVVLLSRGDEDEEPGFEIVNTTLEAFAEFVRRLGAYVDAPRAERPADDKTRLAEIAAGLEELDPEAFRHPHCWWAMVVAHHRREAARRERAHSPAETHSEAFDRALDRLDEKGWRHVTGKEFASATDEYGLLTLPDDISDAFSADGGLRRDVDVRWRGGLPSEIQSAFAWEGLVVRVPEDEPEDEDDFEAAMERLRAAAHGSQEPDEGIVTWLAAAETSDLCRILRAFERLAAKGYVAEPALWPTTSGCWQRVAELTEDVESPRAVFWNTQSHDTAFDTRGDLVNELYLGWAGDREEIAGALAETELAVRVPAHEGTTFILGPAVRT
;
A
#
# COMPACT_ATOMS: atom_id res chain seq x y z
N MET A 1 11.76 17.20 16.89
CA MET A 1 12.55 18.39 17.23
C MET A 1 12.94 19.07 15.92
N ALA A 2 12.89 20.40 15.82
CA ALA A 2 13.47 21.08 14.65
C ALA A 2 14.96 20.73 14.58
N ALA A 3 15.46 20.40 13.39
CA ALA A 3 16.88 20.11 13.17
C ALA A 3 17.72 21.20 13.86
N GLY A 4 18.63 20.81 14.75
CA GLY A 4 19.56 21.76 15.36
C GLY A 4 20.39 22.42 14.26
N LYS A 5 20.82 23.66 14.45
CA LYS A 5 21.59 24.42 13.45
C LYS A 5 22.87 23.71 12.96
N GLU A 6 23.33 22.69 13.70
CA GLU A 6 24.49 21.85 13.38
C GLU A 6 24.17 20.72 12.36
N ASP A 7 22.90 20.51 12.03
CA ASP A 7 22.43 19.42 11.17
C ASP A 7 21.92 19.92 9.81
N LEU A 8 22.38 21.11 9.40
CA LEU A 8 22.05 21.75 8.13
C LEU A 8 23.29 21.80 7.24
N VAL A 9 23.11 21.58 5.94
CA VAL A 9 24.11 21.77 4.89
C VAL A 9 23.79 23.04 4.10
N THR A 10 24.80 23.87 3.86
CA THR A 10 24.66 25.15 3.15
C THR A 10 25.62 25.24 1.98
N LEU A 11 25.17 25.86 0.90
CA LEU A 11 25.99 26.24 -0.25
C LEU A 11 26.84 27.46 0.09
N ASP A 12 28.06 27.51 -0.45
CA ASP A 12 28.87 28.74 -0.41
C ASP A 12 28.20 29.88 -1.19
N VAL A 13 28.14 31.07 -0.58
CA VAL A 13 27.39 32.20 -1.14
C VAL A 13 27.96 32.72 -2.47
N GLU A 14 29.28 32.71 -2.64
CA GLU A 14 29.89 33.17 -3.89
C GLU A 14 29.63 32.16 -4.99
N LYS A 15 29.77 30.86 -4.69
CA LYS A 15 29.37 29.78 -5.60
C LYS A 15 27.91 29.89 -6.02
N GLY A 16 26.99 30.12 -5.07
CA GLY A 16 25.57 30.29 -5.38
C GLY A 16 25.29 31.47 -6.33
N ARG A 17 26.00 32.60 -6.16
CA ARG A 17 25.87 33.76 -7.06
C ARG A 17 26.40 33.48 -8.47
N GLU A 18 27.51 32.76 -8.59
CA GLU A 18 28.10 32.38 -9.89
C GLU A 18 27.21 31.42 -10.68
N LEU A 19 26.38 30.63 -9.99
CA LEU A 19 25.45 29.72 -10.62
C LEU A 19 24.25 30.40 -11.28
N GLY A 20 23.95 31.65 -10.90
CA GLY A 20 22.77 32.35 -11.40
C GLY A 20 21.47 31.93 -10.74
N LEU A 21 21.53 31.37 -9.53
CA LEU A 21 20.35 31.03 -8.73
C LEU A 21 19.43 32.25 -8.56
N SER A 22 18.12 32.00 -8.48
CA SER A 22 17.17 33.03 -8.08
C SER A 22 17.54 33.56 -6.68
N GLN A 23 17.15 34.80 -6.38
CA GLN A 23 17.44 35.38 -5.05
C GLN A 23 16.83 34.55 -3.92
N ALA A 24 15.68 33.91 -4.15
CA ALA A 24 15.02 33.05 -3.16
C ALA A 24 15.83 31.77 -2.92
N ASP A 25 16.24 31.09 -3.99
CA ASP A 25 17.01 29.84 -3.91
C ASP A 25 18.40 30.06 -3.33
N LEU A 26 19.03 31.20 -3.66
CA LEU A 26 20.31 31.59 -3.08
C LEU A 26 20.20 31.75 -1.57
N VAL A 27 19.18 32.47 -1.08
CA VAL A 27 18.96 32.64 0.36
C VAL A 27 18.66 31.30 1.01
N LEU A 28 17.82 30.47 0.39
CA LEU A 28 17.49 29.15 0.90
C LEU A 28 18.74 28.28 1.04
N LEU A 29 19.58 28.15 0.01
CA LEU A 29 20.73 27.26 0.07
C LEU A 29 21.90 27.81 0.90
N THR A 30 22.06 29.13 1.02
CA THR A 30 23.24 29.73 1.67
C THR A 30 22.98 30.19 3.11
N GLU A 31 21.76 30.60 3.45
CA GLU A 31 21.40 31.09 4.78
C GLU A 31 20.54 30.11 5.57
N THR A 32 19.57 29.46 4.91
CA THR A 32 18.66 28.50 5.56
C THR A 32 19.24 27.09 5.58
N GLY A 33 19.79 26.62 4.46
CA GLY A 33 20.33 25.27 4.26
C GLY A 33 19.25 24.19 4.06
N LEU A 34 19.71 22.99 3.72
CA LEU A 34 18.91 21.76 3.71
C LEU A 34 19.31 20.90 4.92
N PRO A 35 18.41 20.07 5.49
CA PRO A 35 18.80 19.15 6.55
C PRO A 35 19.78 18.11 6.03
N ARG A 36 20.75 17.68 6.85
CA ARG A 36 21.73 16.67 6.43
C ARG A 36 21.08 15.32 6.13
N VAL A 37 20.07 14.93 6.91
CA VAL A 37 19.28 13.72 6.71
C VAL A 37 17.81 14.04 7.01
N ALA A 38 16.89 13.44 6.27
CA ALA A 38 15.46 13.51 6.56
C ALA A 38 14.78 12.16 6.30
N GLY A 39 14.66 11.36 7.36
CA GLY A 39 13.77 10.20 7.39
C GLY A 39 13.98 9.13 6.31
N GLY A 40 15.18 9.01 5.74
CA GLY A 40 15.47 8.08 4.65
C GLY A 40 14.88 8.48 3.29
N HIS A 41 14.32 9.68 3.16
CA HIS A 41 13.83 10.25 1.89
C HIS A 41 14.76 11.34 1.35
N PHE A 42 15.71 11.80 2.17
CA PHE A 42 16.76 12.72 1.78
C PHE A 42 18.01 12.50 2.63
N CYS A 43 19.17 12.59 1.98
CA CYS A 43 20.49 12.53 2.57
C CYS A 43 21.42 13.48 1.79
N ALA A 44 22.10 14.38 2.50
CA ALA A 44 23.14 15.24 1.94
C ALA A 44 24.52 14.56 1.97
N ASP A 45 24.71 13.53 2.81
CA ASP A 45 25.94 12.75 2.92
C ASP A 45 26.03 11.70 1.80
N ILE A 46 26.05 12.18 0.55
CA ILE A 46 26.23 11.37 -0.66
C ILE A 46 27.72 11.24 -1.03
N PRO A 47 28.12 10.23 -1.82
CA PRO A 47 29.52 10.02 -2.16
C PRO A 47 30.14 11.22 -2.87
N ASP A 48 31.37 11.58 -2.45
CA ASP A 48 32.16 12.60 -3.14
C ASP A 48 32.45 12.20 -4.59
N GLY A 49 32.57 13.19 -5.48
CA GLY A 49 32.98 12.98 -6.86
C GLY A 49 32.18 13.82 -7.86
N PRO A 50 32.02 13.36 -9.11
CA PRO A 50 31.38 14.15 -10.15
C PRO A 50 29.90 14.43 -9.89
N LEU A 51 29.26 13.70 -8.96
CA LEU A 51 27.87 13.87 -8.55
C LEU A 51 27.76 14.11 -7.03
N GLY A 52 28.81 14.65 -6.40
CA GLY A 52 28.79 14.97 -4.97
C GLY A 52 27.92 16.19 -4.64
N LEU A 53 27.63 16.39 -3.36
CA LEU A 53 26.78 17.48 -2.86
C LEU A 53 27.22 18.86 -3.40
N PHE A 54 26.25 19.63 -3.89
CA PHE A 54 26.43 20.94 -4.53
C PHE A 54 27.39 20.94 -5.73
N THR A 55 27.66 19.80 -6.34
CA THR A 55 28.38 19.75 -7.62
C THR A 55 27.45 20.22 -8.74
N VAL A 56 28.03 20.89 -9.74
CA VAL A 56 27.26 21.48 -10.85
C VAL A 56 27.57 20.71 -12.11
N ARG A 57 26.53 20.34 -12.84
CA ARG A 57 26.61 19.56 -14.08
C ARG A 57 25.90 20.31 -15.21
N PRO A 58 26.47 20.34 -16.42
CA PRO A 58 25.70 20.77 -17.57
C PRO A 58 24.58 19.75 -17.82
N LEU A 59 23.36 20.24 -17.98
CA LEU A 59 22.24 19.45 -18.53
C LEU A 59 22.25 19.56 -20.06
N ASP A 60 22.39 20.79 -20.57
CA ASP A 60 22.63 21.07 -21.98
C ASP A 60 23.59 22.28 -22.18
N GLU A 61 23.51 22.99 -23.32
CA GLU A 61 24.39 24.14 -23.62
C GLU A 61 24.18 25.33 -22.68
N ASP A 62 22.96 25.54 -22.17
CA ASP A 62 22.58 26.68 -21.34
C ASP A 62 22.08 26.25 -19.94
N ASP A 63 21.70 24.99 -19.75
CA ASP A 63 21.11 24.45 -18.53
C ASP A 63 22.11 23.79 -17.59
N ARG A 64 21.88 23.97 -16.28
CA ARG A 64 22.77 23.50 -15.22
C ARG A 64 21.97 22.79 -14.13
N ALA A 65 22.43 21.60 -13.77
CA ALA A 65 21.98 20.85 -12.61
C ALA A 65 22.89 21.09 -11.41
N LEU A 66 22.33 21.47 -10.27
CA LEU A 66 23.02 21.54 -8.98
C LEU A 66 22.59 20.36 -8.11
N ILE A 67 23.51 19.45 -7.76
CA ILE A 67 23.20 18.30 -6.91
C ILE A 67 22.84 18.77 -5.50
N LEU A 68 21.68 18.34 -5.00
CA LEU A 68 21.16 18.71 -3.68
C LEU A 68 21.37 17.62 -2.63
N GLY A 69 21.43 16.35 -3.03
CA GLY A 69 21.49 15.19 -2.15
C GLY A 69 21.02 13.93 -2.86
N GLY A 70 20.67 12.90 -2.09
CA GLY A 70 20.06 11.66 -2.60
C GLY A 70 19.02 11.10 -1.64
N THR A 71 18.34 10.02 -2.05
CA THR A 71 17.38 9.31 -1.17
C THR A 71 18.08 8.50 -0.08
N GLY A 72 19.36 8.15 -0.30
CA GLY A 72 20.19 7.41 0.64
C GLY A 72 21.70 7.70 0.44
N PRO A 73 22.56 7.13 1.30
CA PRO A 73 24.00 7.39 1.27
C PRO A 73 24.73 6.73 0.09
N ASP A 74 24.11 5.76 -0.58
CA ASP A 74 24.73 4.99 -1.66
C ASP A 74 24.74 5.77 -2.99
N GLY A 75 23.87 6.79 -3.13
CA GLY A 75 23.83 7.68 -4.29
C GLY A 75 23.21 7.05 -5.55
N ASP A 76 22.38 6.03 -5.39
CA ASP A 76 21.64 5.37 -6.49
C ASP A 76 20.56 6.28 -7.09
N MET A 77 19.90 7.05 -6.22
CA MET A 77 18.96 8.11 -6.63
C MET A 77 19.40 9.45 -6.05
N LEU A 78 19.51 10.47 -6.92
CA LEU A 78 20.02 11.79 -6.58
C LEU A 78 19.01 12.88 -6.90
N TYR A 79 18.87 13.85 -5.99
CA TYR A 79 18.14 15.08 -6.25
C TYR A 79 19.06 16.12 -6.86
N PHE A 80 18.62 16.77 -7.93
CA PHE A 80 19.28 17.97 -8.44
C PHE A 80 18.27 19.07 -8.72
N LEU A 81 18.71 20.31 -8.52
CA LEU A 81 17.99 21.51 -8.92
C LEU A 81 18.35 21.82 -10.38
N ASP A 82 17.35 21.91 -11.24
CA ASP A 82 17.49 22.66 -12.49
C ASP A 82 17.61 24.14 -12.14
N VAL A 83 18.79 24.71 -12.33
CA VAL A 83 19.09 26.09 -11.91
C VAL A 83 18.28 27.13 -12.70
N ASN A 84 17.89 26.80 -13.94
CA ASN A 84 17.19 27.72 -14.82
C ASN A 84 15.68 27.65 -14.60
N GLU A 85 15.14 26.43 -14.45
CA GLU A 85 13.70 26.24 -14.21
C GLU A 85 13.31 26.40 -12.74
N GLY A 86 14.24 26.16 -11.81
CA GLY A 86 13.99 26.14 -10.36
C GLY A 86 13.33 24.85 -9.86
N SER A 87 13.05 23.91 -10.77
CA SER A 87 12.45 22.61 -10.48
C SER A 87 13.48 21.63 -9.89
N VAL A 88 13.01 20.70 -9.06
CA VAL A 88 13.87 19.65 -8.51
C VAL A 88 13.54 18.33 -9.19
N VAL A 89 14.58 17.64 -9.65
CA VAL A 89 14.51 16.42 -10.44
C VAL A 89 15.19 15.28 -9.67
N LEU A 90 14.59 14.10 -9.73
CA LEU A 90 15.18 12.85 -9.27
C LEU A 90 15.87 12.16 -10.44
N LEU A 91 17.15 11.86 -10.25
CA LEU A 91 17.97 11.05 -11.14
C LEU A 91 18.08 9.64 -10.57
N SER A 92 17.60 8.64 -11.31
CA SER A 92 17.82 7.21 -11.02
C SER A 92 18.91 6.70 -11.95
N ARG A 93 20.01 6.16 -11.40
CA ARG A 93 21.20 5.84 -12.19
C ARG A 93 21.07 4.56 -13.05
N GLY A 94 20.07 3.72 -12.79
CA GLY A 94 19.89 2.43 -13.45
C GLY A 94 21.02 1.45 -13.15
N ASP A 95 20.85 0.20 -13.58
CA ASP A 95 21.96 -0.76 -13.66
C ASP A 95 22.91 -0.39 -14.81
N GLU A 96 24.12 -1.00 -14.88
CA GLU A 96 25.16 -0.64 -15.87
C GLU A 96 24.69 -0.64 -17.34
N ASP A 97 23.61 -1.35 -17.65
CA ASP A 97 23.02 -1.50 -18.98
C ASP A 97 21.74 -0.67 -19.22
N GLU A 98 21.24 0.06 -18.21
CA GLU A 98 20.02 0.88 -18.31
C GLU A 98 20.34 2.37 -18.44
N GLU A 99 19.55 3.09 -19.26
CA GLU A 99 19.68 4.54 -19.35
C GLU A 99 19.20 5.19 -18.05
N PRO A 100 19.87 6.26 -17.55
CA PRO A 100 19.43 6.94 -16.34
C PRO A 100 18.01 7.51 -16.48
N GLY A 101 17.18 7.26 -15.48
CA GLY A 101 15.83 7.80 -15.38
C GLY A 101 15.83 9.22 -14.81
N PHE A 102 14.99 10.09 -15.33
CA PHE A 102 14.78 11.45 -14.83
C PHE A 102 13.29 11.68 -14.57
N GLU A 103 12.95 12.19 -13.39
CA GLU A 103 11.59 12.54 -13.02
C GLU A 103 11.58 13.90 -12.32
N ILE A 104 10.78 14.86 -12.81
CA ILE A 104 10.54 16.12 -12.07
C ILE A 104 9.72 15.76 -10.83
N VAL A 105 10.32 15.99 -9.66
CA VAL A 105 9.72 15.64 -8.37
C VAL A 105 8.77 16.73 -7.89
N ASN A 106 9.16 17.98 -8.10
CA ASN A 106 8.38 19.15 -7.72
C ASN A 106 8.89 20.41 -8.46
N THR A 107 8.10 21.49 -8.40
CA THR A 107 8.23 22.68 -9.26
C THR A 107 9.19 23.75 -8.73
N THR A 108 9.49 23.77 -7.43
CA THR A 108 10.34 24.80 -6.82
C THR A 108 11.24 24.27 -5.70
N LEU A 109 12.44 24.83 -5.55
CA LEU A 109 13.34 24.44 -4.45
C LEU A 109 12.73 24.70 -3.06
N GLU A 110 11.95 25.76 -2.90
CA GLU A 110 11.25 26.07 -1.63
C GLU A 110 10.30 24.94 -1.24
N ALA A 111 9.49 24.46 -2.19
CA ALA A 111 8.58 23.35 -1.95
C ALA A 111 9.36 22.08 -1.58
N PHE A 112 10.47 21.80 -2.27
CA PHE A 112 11.34 20.67 -1.96
C PHE A 112 11.89 20.73 -0.53
N ALA A 113 12.45 21.87 -0.13
CA ALA A 113 12.98 22.04 1.23
C ALA A 113 11.89 21.82 2.29
N GLU A 114 10.66 22.29 2.02
CA GLU A 114 9.53 22.11 2.93
C GLU A 114 9.06 20.65 3.01
N PHE A 115 9.02 19.93 1.88
CA PHE A 115 8.77 18.48 1.84
C PHE A 115 9.77 17.73 2.72
N VAL A 116 11.07 17.93 2.47
CA VAL A 116 12.16 17.29 3.22
C VAL A 116 12.03 17.60 4.71
N ARG A 117 11.77 18.85 5.07
CA ARG A 117 11.63 19.28 6.47
C ARG A 117 10.42 18.67 7.16
N ARG A 118 9.23 18.71 6.54
CA ARG A 118 7.98 18.21 7.14
C ARG A 118 8.01 16.70 7.29
N LEU A 119 8.45 15.99 6.25
CA LEU A 119 8.50 14.54 6.26
C LEU A 119 9.63 14.02 7.14
N GLY A 120 10.82 14.63 7.10
CA GLY A 120 11.91 14.32 8.02
C GLY A 120 11.47 14.45 9.48
N ALA A 121 10.81 15.57 9.82
CA ALA A 121 10.28 15.78 11.16
C ALA A 121 9.16 14.78 11.54
N TYR A 122 8.45 14.22 10.58
CA TYR A 122 7.49 13.12 10.83
C TYR A 122 8.22 11.83 11.17
N VAL A 123 9.18 11.41 10.32
CA VAL A 123 9.90 10.15 10.49
C VAL A 123 10.79 10.14 11.74
N ASP A 124 11.45 11.27 12.05
CA ASP A 124 12.35 11.37 13.21
C ASP A 124 11.59 11.54 14.54
N ALA A 125 10.29 11.87 14.49
CA ALA A 125 9.49 11.94 15.70
C ALA A 125 9.27 10.53 16.26
N PRO A 126 9.26 10.37 17.60
CA PRO A 126 8.74 9.15 18.19
C PRO A 126 7.34 8.89 17.64
N ARG A 127 7.13 7.65 17.21
CA ARG A 127 5.82 7.15 16.77
C ARG A 127 4.76 7.52 17.80
N ALA A 128 3.58 7.97 17.36
CA ALA A 128 2.50 8.28 18.28
C ALA A 128 2.07 7.02 19.06
N GLU A 129 1.68 7.22 20.32
CA GLU A 129 1.12 6.16 21.16
C GLU A 129 -0.18 5.60 20.54
N ARG A 130 -1.01 6.49 19.97
CA ARG A 130 -2.20 6.14 19.20
C ARG A 130 -1.89 6.29 17.71
N PRO A 131 -1.90 5.20 16.92
CA PRO A 131 -1.59 5.27 15.48
C PRO A 131 -2.51 6.19 14.66
N ALA A 132 -3.76 6.39 15.09
CA ALA A 132 -4.67 7.36 14.48
C ALA A 132 -4.10 8.79 14.45
N ASP A 133 -3.33 9.17 15.48
CA ASP A 133 -2.69 10.49 15.55
C ASP A 133 -1.59 10.63 14.46
N ASP A 134 -0.88 9.54 14.13
CA ASP A 134 0.09 9.50 13.02
C ASP A 134 -0.63 9.67 11.66
N LYS A 135 -1.79 9.00 11.46
CA LYS A 135 -2.62 9.16 10.24
C LYS A 135 -3.10 10.60 10.06
N THR A 136 -3.65 11.22 11.11
CA THR A 136 -4.08 12.63 11.07
C THR A 136 -2.92 13.55 10.72
N ARG A 137 -1.75 13.37 11.35
CA ARG A 137 -0.56 14.17 11.08
C ARG A 137 -0.08 14.03 9.63
N LEU A 138 -0.08 12.82 9.07
CA LEU A 138 0.25 12.58 7.66
C LEU A 138 -0.77 13.20 6.70
N ALA A 139 -2.05 13.20 7.06
CA ALA A 139 -3.08 13.88 6.27
C ALA A 139 -2.83 15.40 6.22
N GLU A 140 -2.51 16.02 7.36
CA GLU A 140 -2.16 17.45 7.44
C GLU A 140 -0.88 17.78 6.66
N ILE A 141 0.16 16.94 6.77
CA ILE A 141 1.40 17.12 6.00
C ILE A 141 1.12 17.07 4.51
N ALA A 142 0.38 16.06 4.04
CA ALA A 142 0.05 15.90 2.63
C ALA A 142 -0.76 17.09 2.09
N ALA A 143 -1.84 17.48 2.77
CA ALA A 143 -2.68 18.60 2.34
C ALA A 143 -1.89 19.90 2.25
N GLY A 144 -1.03 20.17 3.23
CA GLY A 144 -0.20 21.37 3.22
C GLY A 144 0.98 21.32 2.24
N LEU A 145 1.37 20.15 1.72
CA LEU A 145 2.35 20.00 0.65
C LEU A 145 1.69 20.09 -0.72
N GLU A 146 0.49 19.55 -0.88
CA GLU A 146 -0.32 19.67 -2.09
C GLU A 146 -0.76 21.12 -2.34
N GLU A 147 -1.09 21.88 -1.29
CA GLU A 147 -1.34 23.32 -1.42
C GLU A 147 -0.09 24.09 -1.89
N LEU A 148 1.10 23.66 -1.45
CA LEU A 148 2.37 24.30 -1.79
C LEU A 148 2.82 23.95 -3.21
N ASP A 149 2.65 22.70 -3.62
CA ASP A 149 2.99 22.21 -4.94
C ASP A 149 1.95 21.20 -5.45
N PRO A 150 0.90 21.68 -6.13
CA PRO A 150 -0.16 20.81 -6.66
C PRO A 150 0.36 19.85 -7.75
N GLU A 151 1.42 20.22 -8.47
CA GLU A 151 1.95 19.41 -9.57
C GLU A 151 2.63 18.15 -9.03
N ALA A 152 3.31 18.25 -7.88
CA ALA A 152 3.91 17.11 -7.18
C ALA A 152 2.89 16.07 -6.67
N PHE A 153 1.60 16.41 -6.65
CA PHE A 153 0.48 15.51 -6.31
C PHE A 153 -0.49 15.29 -7.47
N ARG A 154 -0.20 15.82 -8.67
CA ARG A 154 -1.10 15.73 -9.81
C ARG A 154 -1.44 14.29 -10.18
N HIS A 155 -0.50 13.36 -9.98
CA HIS A 155 -0.70 11.93 -10.19
C HIS A 155 -0.30 11.14 -8.93
N PRO A 156 -1.00 10.05 -8.59
CA PRO A 156 -0.60 9.13 -7.51
C PRO A 156 0.80 8.51 -7.66
N HIS A 157 1.39 8.60 -8.86
CA HIS A 157 2.73 8.08 -9.17
C HIS A 157 3.82 9.15 -9.15
N CYS A 158 3.46 10.41 -8.89
CA CYS A 158 4.47 11.42 -8.61
C CYS A 158 5.21 11.03 -7.33
N TRP A 159 6.53 11.24 -7.31
CA TRP A 159 7.40 10.87 -6.19
C TRP A 159 6.85 11.26 -4.80
N TRP A 160 6.37 12.49 -4.61
CA TRP A 160 5.83 12.94 -3.31
C TRP A 160 4.56 12.19 -2.90
N ALA A 161 3.63 12.00 -3.83
CA ALA A 161 2.41 11.25 -3.58
C ALA A 161 2.73 9.80 -3.16
N MET A 162 3.69 9.17 -3.83
CA MET A 162 4.16 7.82 -3.50
C MET A 162 4.77 7.73 -2.10
N VAL A 163 5.66 8.66 -1.76
CA VAL A 163 6.31 8.69 -0.44
C VAL A 163 5.30 8.90 0.68
N VAL A 164 4.36 9.84 0.52
CA VAL A 164 3.29 10.07 1.49
C VAL A 164 2.39 8.84 1.62
N ALA A 165 2.01 8.22 0.49
CA ALA A 165 1.19 7.00 0.48
C ALA A 165 1.88 5.84 1.20
N HIS A 166 3.20 5.68 1.06
CA HIS A 166 3.98 4.69 1.80
C HIS A 166 3.82 4.87 3.33
N HIS A 167 4.02 6.09 3.84
CA HIS A 167 3.89 6.35 5.28
C HIS A 167 2.44 6.20 5.78
N ARG A 168 1.45 6.55 4.97
CA ARG A 168 0.03 6.35 5.30
C ARG A 168 -0.31 4.87 5.44
N ARG A 169 0.17 4.03 4.53
CA ARG A 169 0.00 2.57 4.60
C ARG A 169 0.65 1.99 5.87
N GLU A 170 1.86 2.42 6.21
CA GLU A 170 2.51 2.01 7.46
C GLU A 170 1.73 2.45 8.72
N ALA A 171 1.19 3.66 8.73
CA ALA A 171 0.36 4.14 9.84
C ALA A 171 -0.96 3.35 9.95
N ALA A 172 -1.61 3.05 8.83
CA ALA A 172 -2.83 2.25 8.78
C ALA A 172 -2.59 0.81 9.26
N ARG A 173 -1.48 0.16 8.86
CA ARG A 173 -1.05 -1.15 9.38
C ARG A 173 -0.94 -1.15 10.89
N ARG A 174 -0.30 -0.12 11.45
CA ARG A 174 -0.12 0.01 12.90
C ARG A 174 -1.44 0.25 13.64
N GLU A 175 -2.33 1.04 13.06
CA GLU A 175 -3.67 1.29 13.63
C GLU A 175 -4.45 -0.02 13.75
N ARG A 176 -4.49 -0.82 12.69
CA ARG A 176 -5.16 -2.13 12.69
C ARG A 176 -4.56 -3.08 13.71
N ALA A 177 -3.23 -3.12 13.85
CA ALA A 177 -2.56 -3.94 14.85
C ALA A 177 -2.80 -3.46 16.30
N HIS A 178 -3.15 -2.18 16.51
CA HIS A 178 -3.32 -1.60 17.82
C HIS A 178 -4.72 -1.82 18.40
N SER A 179 -5.77 -1.68 17.58
CA SER A 179 -7.16 -1.81 18.03
C SER A 179 -8.08 -2.20 16.87
N PRO A 180 -9.13 -3.00 17.12
CA PRO A 180 -10.16 -3.26 16.11
C PRO A 180 -10.90 -1.97 15.73
N ALA A 181 -11.56 -1.94 14.58
CA ALA A 181 -12.43 -0.82 14.21
C ALA A 181 -13.60 -0.69 15.20
N GLU A 182 -13.90 0.54 15.61
CA GLU A 182 -15.00 0.83 16.54
C GLU A 182 -16.34 1.03 15.82
N THR A 183 -16.30 1.42 14.54
CA THR A 183 -17.49 1.72 13.73
C THR A 183 -17.42 1.06 12.34
N HIS A 184 -18.57 0.93 11.66
CA HIS A 184 -18.57 0.42 10.28
C HIS A 184 -17.86 1.36 9.31
N SER A 185 -17.91 2.67 9.52
CA SER A 185 -17.17 3.65 8.70
C SER A 185 -15.67 3.44 8.83
N GLU A 186 -15.18 3.26 10.05
CA GLU A 186 -13.77 2.99 10.28
C GLU A 186 -13.33 1.64 9.71
N ALA A 187 -14.15 0.60 9.89
CA ALA A 187 -13.92 -0.71 9.29
C ALA A 187 -13.87 -0.65 7.76
N PHE A 188 -14.72 0.19 7.16
CA PHE A 188 -14.75 0.40 5.72
C PHE A 188 -13.47 1.07 5.20
N ASP A 189 -13.05 2.16 5.84
CA ASP A 189 -11.82 2.86 5.48
C ASP A 189 -10.59 1.96 5.63
N ARG A 190 -10.53 1.15 6.70
CA ARG A 190 -9.46 0.18 6.91
C ARG A 190 -9.45 -0.95 5.86
N ALA A 191 -10.61 -1.37 5.38
CA ALA A 191 -10.72 -2.34 4.30
C ALA A 191 -10.20 -1.76 2.98
N LEU A 192 -10.48 -0.49 2.70
CA LEU A 192 -9.91 0.22 1.55
C LEU A 192 -8.39 0.38 1.69
N ASP A 193 -7.87 0.72 2.87
CA ASP A 193 -6.43 0.79 3.15
C ASP A 193 -5.75 -0.57 2.86
N ARG A 194 -6.40 -1.69 3.20
CA ARG A 194 -5.87 -3.05 2.89
C ARG A 194 -5.84 -3.34 1.39
N LEU A 195 -6.83 -2.86 0.64
CA LEU A 195 -6.86 -3.02 -0.81
C LEU A 195 -5.77 -2.16 -1.46
N ASP A 196 -5.56 -0.93 -0.99
CA ASP A 196 -4.46 -0.06 -1.44
C ASP A 196 -3.07 -0.67 -1.21
N GLU A 197 -2.88 -1.37 -0.10
CA GLU A 197 -1.66 -2.14 0.16
C GLU A 197 -1.45 -3.30 -0.81
N LYS A 198 -2.53 -3.84 -1.38
CA LYS A 198 -2.50 -4.87 -2.43
C LYS A 198 -2.45 -4.29 -3.84
N GLY A 199 -2.33 -2.96 -3.97
CA GLY A 199 -2.23 -2.28 -5.26
C GLY A 199 -3.56 -1.83 -5.85
N TRP A 200 -4.67 -1.96 -5.12
CA TRP A 200 -5.95 -1.42 -5.56
C TRP A 200 -6.01 0.10 -5.39
N ARG A 201 -6.56 0.83 -6.35
CA ARG A 201 -6.73 2.28 -6.30
C ARG A 201 -8.20 2.65 -6.16
N HIS A 202 -8.51 3.45 -5.16
CA HIS A 202 -9.78 4.15 -5.08
C HIS A 202 -9.75 5.36 -6.01
N VAL A 203 -10.61 5.37 -7.03
CA VAL A 203 -10.68 6.38 -8.08
C VAL A 203 -12.07 7.01 -8.15
N THR A 204 -12.16 8.19 -8.77
CA THR A 204 -13.45 8.83 -9.03
C THR A 204 -14.25 8.08 -10.10
N GLY A 205 -15.58 8.21 -10.10
CA GLY A 205 -16.41 7.59 -11.14
C GLY A 205 -16.05 8.04 -12.57
N LYS A 206 -15.51 9.27 -12.73
CA LYS A 206 -15.03 9.78 -14.02
C LYS A 206 -13.74 9.09 -14.47
N GLU A 207 -12.78 8.93 -13.56
CA GLU A 207 -11.52 8.24 -13.83
C GLU A 207 -11.77 6.75 -14.09
N PHE A 208 -12.63 6.12 -13.28
CA PHE A 208 -13.10 4.77 -13.52
C PHE A 208 -13.72 4.64 -14.92
N ALA A 209 -14.50 5.62 -15.40
CA ALA A 209 -15.06 5.53 -16.75
C ALA A 209 -14.01 5.66 -17.87
N SER A 210 -12.87 6.31 -17.64
CA SER A 210 -11.83 6.54 -18.65
C SER A 210 -10.68 5.52 -18.64
N ALA A 211 -10.38 4.89 -17.50
CA ALA A 211 -9.23 4.01 -17.30
C ALA A 211 -9.54 2.55 -17.65
N THR A 212 -10.04 2.28 -18.87
CA THR A 212 -10.59 0.96 -19.26
C THR A 212 -9.58 -0.18 -19.25
N ASP A 213 -8.29 0.11 -19.43
CA ASP A 213 -7.22 -0.89 -19.51
C ASP A 213 -6.41 -1.00 -18.20
N GLU A 214 -6.86 -0.32 -17.13
CA GLU A 214 -6.20 -0.34 -15.82
C GLU A 214 -6.81 -1.40 -14.90
N TYR A 215 -5.95 -2.02 -14.09
CA TYR A 215 -6.30 -3.06 -13.14
C TYR A 215 -6.36 -2.53 -11.70
N GLY A 216 -7.14 -3.20 -10.86
CA GLY A 216 -7.22 -2.92 -9.44
C GLY A 216 -7.90 -1.59 -9.14
N LEU A 217 -8.92 -1.19 -9.90
CA LEU A 217 -9.64 0.06 -9.63
C LEU A 217 -10.90 -0.20 -8.81
N LEU A 218 -11.19 0.69 -7.88
CA LEU A 218 -12.44 0.75 -7.11
C LEU A 218 -13.05 2.13 -7.25
N THR A 219 -14.35 2.23 -7.49
CA THR A 219 -15.08 3.50 -7.35
C THR A 219 -16.28 3.32 -6.43
N LEU A 220 -16.39 4.25 -5.49
CA LEU A 220 -17.52 4.34 -4.56
C LEU A 220 -18.66 5.17 -5.18
N PRO A 221 -19.90 5.00 -4.70
CA PRO A 221 -20.99 5.92 -5.01
C PRO A 221 -20.69 7.34 -4.49
N ASP A 222 -21.09 8.37 -5.24
CA ASP A 222 -20.91 9.77 -4.83
C ASP A 222 -21.60 10.09 -3.48
N ASP A 223 -22.64 9.33 -3.14
CA ASP A 223 -23.45 9.46 -1.92
C ASP A 223 -23.04 8.48 -0.80
N ILE A 224 -21.80 7.97 -0.84
CA ILE A 224 -21.28 7.01 0.13
C ILE A 224 -21.38 7.52 1.58
N SER A 225 -21.16 8.82 1.81
CA SER A 225 -21.27 9.42 3.15
C SER A 225 -22.69 9.32 3.73
N ASP A 226 -23.73 9.32 2.88
CA ASP A 226 -25.12 9.16 3.29
C ASP A 226 -25.44 7.70 3.67
N ALA A 227 -24.59 6.74 3.33
CA ALA A 227 -24.74 5.36 3.75
C ALA A 227 -24.47 5.17 5.25
N PHE A 228 -23.75 6.11 5.88
CA PHE A 228 -23.37 6.03 7.28
C PHE A 228 -24.24 6.89 8.20
N SER A 229 -24.44 6.43 9.44
CA SER A 229 -24.94 7.26 10.53
C SER A 229 -23.85 8.15 11.11
N ALA A 230 -24.26 9.14 11.91
CA ALA A 230 -23.35 10.06 12.59
C ALA A 230 -22.44 9.34 13.62
N ASP A 231 -22.82 8.16 14.09
CA ASP A 231 -22.01 7.27 14.93
C ASP A 231 -21.20 6.25 14.11
N GLY A 232 -21.15 6.38 12.78
CA GLY A 232 -20.37 5.54 11.89
C GLY A 232 -20.98 4.17 11.59
N GLY A 233 -22.23 3.91 11.99
CA GLY A 233 -22.96 2.68 11.62
C GLY A 233 -23.42 2.68 10.16
N LEU A 234 -23.35 1.53 9.49
CA LEU A 234 -23.86 1.40 8.11
C LEU A 234 -25.40 1.30 8.12
N ARG A 235 -26.08 2.18 7.38
CA ARG A 235 -27.55 2.29 7.33
C ARG A 235 -28.20 1.55 6.16
N ARG A 236 -27.46 1.39 5.06
CA ARG A 236 -27.94 0.79 3.81
C ARG A 236 -26.79 0.07 3.13
N ASP A 237 -27.15 -0.86 2.26
CA ASP A 237 -26.17 -1.53 1.41
C ASP A 237 -25.49 -0.52 0.48
N VAL A 238 -24.22 -0.80 0.16
CA VAL A 238 -23.37 0.06 -0.67
C VAL A 238 -22.82 -0.77 -1.82
N ASP A 239 -23.16 -0.36 -3.03
CA ASP A 239 -22.61 -0.95 -4.24
C ASP A 239 -21.27 -0.29 -4.59
N VAL A 240 -20.21 -1.08 -4.67
CA VAL A 240 -18.87 -0.65 -5.05
C VAL A 240 -18.53 -1.26 -6.40
N ARG A 241 -18.18 -0.43 -7.38
CA ARG A 241 -17.74 -0.91 -8.68
C ARG A 241 -16.25 -1.20 -8.62
N TRP A 242 -15.83 -2.27 -9.30
CA TRP A 242 -14.45 -2.68 -9.39
C TRP A 242 -14.06 -2.97 -10.83
N ARG A 243 -12.77 -2.80 -11.16
CA ARG A 243 -12.17 -3.18 -12.45
C ARG A 243 -10.82 -3.85 -12.22
N GLY A 244 -10.62 -5.02 -12.81
CA GLY A 244 -9.43 -5.82 -12.72
C GLY A 244 -9.18 -6.34 -11.31
N GLY A 245 -8.36 -7.39 -11.18
CA GLY A 245 -8.12 -8.06 -9.90
C GLY A 245 -9.19 -9.11 -9.59
N LEU A 246 -9.11 -9.68 -8.38
CA LEU A 246 -9.95 -10.81 -7.98
C LEU A 246 -11.00 -10.35 -6.95
N PRO A 247 -12.30 -10.64 -7.15
CA PRO A 247 -13.33 -10.29 -6.17
C PRO A 247 -13.12 -10.91 -4.79
N SER A 248 -12.45 -12.05 -4.71
CA SER A 248 -12.04 -12.69 -3.44
C SER A 248 -11.05 -11.85 -2.64
N GLU A 249 -10.24 -11.01 -3.28
CA GLU A 249 -9.38 -10.04 -2.57
C GLU A 249 -10.22 -8.94 -1.91
N ILE A 250 -11.22 -8.42 -2.63
CA ILE A 250 -12.17 -7.43 -2.11
C ILE A 250 -12.94 -8.05 -0.94
N GLN A 251 -13.54 -9.23 -1.13
CA GLN A 251 -14.30 -9.90 -0.09
C GLN A 251 -13.46 -10.17 1.17
N SER A 252 -12.21 -10.62 0.99
CA SER A 252 -11.29 -10.88 2.10
C SER A 252 -10.85 -9.61 2.81
N ALA A 253 -10.54 -8.53 2.09
CA ALA A 253 -10.12 -7.25 2.69
C ALA A 253 -11.21 -6.65 3.58
N PHE A 254 -12.47 -6.76 3.19
CA PHE A 254 -13.60 -6.33 4.00
C PHE A 254 -13.88 -7.27 5.17
N ALA A 255 -13.79 -8.58 4.96
CA ALA A 255 -14.01 -9.56 6.02
C ALA A 255 -12.94 -9.49 7.14
N TRP A 256 -11.72 -9.04 6.84
CA TRP A 256 -10.70 -8.70 7.83
C TRP A 256 -11.17 -7.65 8.84
N GLU A 257 -12.01 -6.72 8.40
CA GLU A 257 -12.57 -5.67 9.24
C GLU A 257 -13.97 -6.03 9.75
N GLY A 258 -14.37 -7.30 9.62
CA GLY A 258 -15.67 -7.83 10.06
C GLY A 258 -16.86 -7.40 9.19
N LEU A 259 -16.61 -6.92 7.98
CA LEU A 259 -17.62 -6.49 7.03
C LEU A 259 -17.96 -7.59 6.02
N VAL A 260 -19.24 -7.75 5.70
CA VAL A 260 -19.71 -8.75 4.73
C VAL A 260 -19.96 -8.11 3.38
N VAL A 261 -19.24 -8.56 2.38
CA VAL A 261 -19.40 -8.14 0.99
C VAL A 261 -20.01 -9.27 0.18
N ARG A 262 -21.08 -8.95 -0.54
CA ARG A 262 -21.68 -9.81 -1.55
C ARG A 262 -20.97 -9.60 -2.89
N VAL A 263 -20.31 -10.65 -3.37
CA VAL A 263 -19.73 -10.74 -4.71
C VAL A 263 -20.82 -11.24 -5.68
N PRO A 264 -20.92 -10.76 -6.93
CA PRO A 264 -21.87 -11.29 -7.90
C PRO A 264 -21.59 -12.77 -8.17
N GLU A 265 -22.63 -13.56 -8.45
CA GLU A 265 -22.43 -14.93 -8.96
C GLU A 265 -21.82 -14.83 -10.34
N ASP A 266 -20.68 -15.49 -10.56
CA ASP A 266 -20.15 -15.68 -11.90
C ASP A 266 -21.16 -16.53 -12.69
N GLU A 267 -21.41 -16.15 -13.94
CA GLU A 267 -22.18 -17.03 -14.82
C GLU A 267 -21.42 -18.37 -14.91
N PRO A 268 -22.11 -19.52 -14.75
CA PRO A 268 -21.45 -20.81 -14.80
C PRO A 268 -20.85 -20.98 -16.19
N GLU A 269 -19.53 -20.79 -16.27
CA GLU A 269 -18.78 -21.14 -17.45
C GLU A 269 -18.79 -22.65 -17.60
N ASP A 270 -18.66 -23.13 -18.84
CA ASP A 270 -18.52 -24.56 -19.09
C ASP A 270 -17.31 -25.08 -18.28
N GLU A 271 -17.59 -25.80 -17.18
CA GLU A 271 -16.63 -26.30 -16.17
C GLU A 271 -15.46 -27.14 -16.77
N ASP A 272 -15.51 -27.42 -18.06
CA ASP A 272 -14.57 -28.26 -18.80
C ASP A 272 -13.29 -27.53 -19.25
N ASP A 273 -13.17 -26.19 -19.12
CA ASP A 273 -11.97 -25.43 -19.51
C ASP A 273 -11.15 -24.88 -18.33
N PHE A 274 -10.54 -25.81 -17.58
CA PHE A 274 -9.60 -25.49 -16.50
C PHE A 274 -8.43 -24.60 -16.94
N GLU A 275 -7.97 -24.71 -18.18
CA GLU A 275 -6.84 -23.91 -18.70
C GLU A 275 -7.25 -22.44 -18.85
N ALA A 276 -8.46 -22.18 -19.37
CA ALA A 276 -9.00 -20.82 -19.46
C ALA A 276 -9.19 -20.16 -18.08
N ALA A 277 -9.69 -20.91 -17.09
CA ALA A 277 -9.84 -20.41 -15.72
C ALA A 277 -8.47 -20.09 -15.08
N MET A 278 -7.48 -20.95 -15.29
CA MET A 278 -6.11 -20.73 -14.83
C MET A 278 -5.45 -19.52 -15.49
N GLU A 279 -5.65 -19.34 -16.78
CA GLU A 279 -5.12 -18.20 -17.52
C GLU A 279 -5.76 -16.89 -17.04
N ARG A 280 -7.07 -16.87 -16.77
CA ARG A 280 -7.75 -15.71 -16.18
C ARG A 280 -7.23 -15.36 -14.79
N LEU A 281 -7.06 -16.34 -13.90
CA LEU A 281 -6.48 -16.10 -12.57
C LEU A 281 -5.06 -15.54 -12.65
N ARG A 282 -4.24 -16.03 -13.59
CA ARG A 282 -2.90 -15.49 -13.82
C ARG A 282 -2.96 -14.10 -14.43
N ALA A 283 -3.86 -13.86 -15.37
CA ALA A 283 -4.04 -12.57 -15.99
C ALA A 283 -4.53 -11.51 -14.99
N ALA A 284 -5.41 -11.87 -14.05
CA ALA A 284 -5.81 -11.00 -12.95
C ALA A 284 -4.63 -10.67 -12.02
N ALA A 285 -3.75 -11.65 -11.77
CA ALA A 285 -2.55 -11.45 -10.94
C ALA A 285 -1.40 -10.69 -11.65
N HIS A 286 -1.39 -10.65 -12.99
CA HIS A 286 -0.28 -10.12 -13.80
C HIS A 286 -0.68 -9.01 -14.79
N GLY A 287 -1.96 -8.65 -14.89
CA GLY A 287 -2.47 -7.58 -15.76
C GLY A 287 -2.42 -7.86 -17.26
N SER A 288 -2.56 -9.12 -17.71
CA SER A 288 -2.28 -9.53 -19.10
C SER A 288 -3.49 -9.68 -20.04
N GLN A 289 -4.71 -9.33 -19.61
CA GLN A 289 -5.94 -9.43 -20.42
C GLN A 289 -6.74 -8.10 -20.38
N GLU A 290 -7.94 -8.08 -20.94
CA GLU A 290 -8.89 -6.99 -20.65
C GLU A 290 -9.36 -7.16 -19.19
N PRO A 291 -9.35 -6.11 -18.36
CA PRO A 291 -9.71 -6.26 -16.96
C PRO A 291 -11.22 -6.48 -16.81
N ASP A 292 -11.60 -7.52 -16.07
CA ASP A 292 -13.00 -7.75 -15.72
C ASP A 292 -13.56 -6.57 -14.91
N GLU A 293 -14.86 -6.29 -15.07
CA GLU A 293 -15.56 -5.26 -14.30
C GLU A 293 -16.78 -5.84 -13.61
N GLY A 294 -17.06 -5.36 -12.40
CA GLY A 294 -18.26 -5.79 -11.69
C GLY A 294 -18.70 -4.82 -10.60
N ILE A 295 -19.71 -5.26 -9.87
CA ILE A 295 -20.26 -4.56 -8.71
C ILE A 295 -20.28 -5.54 -7.56
N VAL A 296 -19.62 -5.21 -6.45
CA VAL A 296 -19.81 -5.89 -5.17
C VAL A 296 -20.74 -5.05 -4.29
N THR A 297 -21.54 -5.70 -3.45
CA THR A 297 -22.44 -5.01 -2.51
C THR A 297 -21.98 -5.24 -1.09
N TRP A 298 -21.59 -4.18 -0.38
CA TRP A 298 -21.39 -4.24 1.06
C TRP A 298 -22.74 -4.20 1.80
N LEU A 299 -22.96 -5.16 2.71
CA LEU A 299 -24.25 -5.41 3.35
C LEU A 299 -24.35 -4.76 4.74
N ALA A 300 -25.38 -3.94 4.97
CA ALA A 300 -25.58 -3.21 6.23
C ALA A 300 -26.08 -4.06 7.39
N ALA A 301 -26.93 -5.05 7.09
CA ALA A 301 -27.62 -5.89 8.07
C ALA A 301 -27.18 -7.36 8.00
N ALA A 302 -25.97 -7.62 7.52
CA ALA A 302 -25.47 -8.99 7.42
C ALA A 302 -25.05 -9.52 8.79
N GLU A 303 -25.39 -10.78 9.05
CA GLU A 303 -24.76 -11.56 10.11
C GLU A 303 -23.27 -11.78 9.76
N THR A 304 -22.43 -12.00 10.76
CA THR A 304 -21.01 -12.28 10.53
C THR A 304 -20.84 -13.55 9.70
N SER A 305 -20.20 -13.44 8.53
CA SER A 305 -19.98 -14.58 7.63
C SER A 305 -18.89 -15.52 8.14
N ASP A 306 -18.83 -16.75 7.61
CA ASP A 306 -17.76 -17.71 7.91
C ASP A 306 -16.37 -17.15 7.60
N LEU A 307 -16.23 -16.43 6.48
CA LEU A 307 -14.99 -15.76 6.11
C LEU A 307 -14.54 -14.75 7.19
N CYS A 308 -15.45 -13.94 7.72
CA CYS A 308 -15.13 -13.02 8.83
C CYS A 308 -14.66 -13.78 10.08
N ARG A 309 -15.28 -14.92 10.40
CA ARG A 309 -14.89 -15.76 11.55
C ARG A 309 -13.49 -16.35 11.36
N ILE A 310 -13.19 -16.85 10.17
CA ILE A 310 -11.87 -17.39 9.81
C ILE A 310 -10.81 -16.29 9.90
N LEU A 311 -11.09 -15.09 9.39
CA LEU A 311 -10.12 -14.00 9.39
C LEU A 311 -9.84 -13.45 10.79
N ARG A 312 -10.80 -13.46 11.71
CA ARG A 312 -10.53 -13.21 13.14
C ARG A 312 -9.58 -14.25 13.75
N ALA A 313 -9.67 -15.51 13.33
CA ALA A 313 -8.69 -16.52 13.75
C ALA A 313 -7.30 -16.24 13.15
N PHE A 314 -7.24 -15.81 11.89
CA PHE A 314 -6.00 -15.42 11.22
C PHE A 314 -5.36 -14.19 11.87
N GLU A 315 -6.15 -13.20 12.29
CA GLU A 315 -5.66 -12.02 13.02
C GLU A 315 -4.88 -12.41 14.28
N ARG A 316 -5.41 -13.37 15.04
CA ARG A 316 -4.73 -13.87 16.25
C ARG A 316 -3.45 -14.64 15.96
N LEU A 317 -3.38 -15.31 14.82
CA LEU A 317 -2.17 -15.99 14.36
C LEU A 317 -1.15 -14.97 13.86
N ALA A 318 -1.57 -13.95 13.10
CA ALA A 318 -0.72 -12.85 12.67
C ALA A 318 -0.10 -12.10 13.86
N ALA A 319 -0.87 -11.86 14.92
CA ALA A 319 -0.36 -11.28 16.17
C ALA A 319 0.72 -12.14 16.87
N LYS A 320 0.81 -13.43 16.53
CA LYS A 320 1.87 -14.35 16.99
C LYS A 320 3.03 -14.49 16.00
N GLY A 321 3.03 -13.72 14.90
CA GLY A 321 4.06 -13.75 13.87
C GLY A 321 3.85 -14.79 12.77
N TYR A 322 2.61 -15.25 12.54
CA TYR A 322 2.30 -16.05 11.35
C TYR A 322 2.02 -15.16 10.13
N VAL A 323 2.46 -15.58 8.95
CA VAL A 323 1.88 -15.12 7.68
C VAL A 323 0.51 -15.79 7.53
N ALA A 324 -0.55 -15.08 7.88
CA ALA A 324 -1.92 -15.60 7.91
C ALA A 324 -2.78 -14.91 6.84
N GLU A 325 -2.83 -15.46 5.63
CA GLU A 325 -3.36 -14.74 4.45
C GLU A 325 -4.50 -15.49 3.73
N PRO A 326 -5.65 -14.84 3.49
CA PRO A 326 -6.70 -15.39 2.65
C PRO A 326 -6.37 -15.25 1.16
N ALA A 327 -6.80 -16.23 0.36
CA ALA A 327 -6.74 -16.18 -1.11
C ALA A 327 -5.38 -15.62 -1.64
N LEU A 328 -4.28 -16.07 -1.03
CA LEU A 328 -2.96 -15.41 -1.12
C LEU A 328 -2.41 -15.37 -2.55
N TRP A 329 -2.66 -16.43 -3.32
CA TRP A 329 -2.25 -16.56 -4.70
C TRP A 329 -3.13 -17.59 -5.41
N PRO A 330 -3.26 -17.56 -6.75
CA PRO A 330 -4.04 -18.55 -7.49
C PRO A 330 -3.66 -20.01 -7.22
N THR A 331 -2.36 -20.29 -7.03
CA THR A 331 -1.84 -21.66 -6.85
C THR A 331 -1.17 -21.83 -5.49
N THR A 332 -1.20 -23.05 -4.96
CA THR A 332 -0.52 -23.38 -3.69
C THR A 332 0.99 -23.16 -3.75
N SER A 333 1.63 -23.46 -4.88
CA SER A 333 3.07 -23.21 -5.05
C SER A 333 3.40 -21.72 -5.03
N GLY A 334 2.58 -20.89 -5.68
CA GLY A 334 2.77 -19.45 -5.64
C GLY A 334 2.46 -18.86 -4.26
N CYS A 335 1.50 -19.41 -3.52
CA CYS A 335 1.29 -19.04 -2.11
C CYS A 335 2.57 -19.28 -1.27
N TRP A 336 3.23 -20.43 -1.43
CA TRP A 336 4.49 -20.70 -0.73
C TRP A 336 5.62 -19.76 -1.13
N GLN A 337 5.69 -19.36 -2.40
CA GLN A 337 6.63 -18.34 -2.84
C GLN A 337 6.36 -17.00 -2.12
N ARG A 338 5.09 -16.56 -2.05
CA ARG A 338 4.71 -15.36 -1.31
C ARG A 338 5.02 -15.45 0.18
N VAL A 339 4.78 -16.61 0.81
CA VAL A 339 5.18 -16.83 2.20
C VAL A 339 6.69 -16.65 2.39
N ALA A 340 7.51 -17.19 1.48
CA ALA A 340 8.96 -17.02 1.54
C ALA A 340 9.40 -15.56 1.36
N GLU A 341 8.70 -14.78 0.53
CA GLU A 341 8.93 -13.33 0.34
C GLU A 341 8.53 -12.52 1.58
N LEU A 342 7.50 -12.95 2.32
CA LEU A 342 6.93 -12.24 3.47
C LEU A 342 7.56 -12.64 4.82
N THR A 343 8.30 -13.75 4.87
CA THR A 343 8.85 -14.29 6.11
C THR A 343 10.33 -13.93 6.27
N GLU A 344 10.70 -13.38 7.43
CA GLU A 344 12.11 -13.09 7.74
C GLU A 344 12.97 -14.37 7.92
N ASP A 345 12.40 -15.41 8.56
CA ASP A 345 13.00 -16.72 8.74
C ASP A 345 12.50 -17.73 7.70
N VAL A 346 13.20 -17.76 6.56
CA VAL A 346 12.88 -18.64 5.43
C VAL A 346 13.08 -20.13 5.78
N GLU A 347 13.91 -20.47 6.78
CA GLU A 347 14.18 -21.87 7.15
C GLU A 347 13.09 -22.47 8.04
N SER A 348 12.27 -21.63 8.69
CA SER A 348 11.19 -22.07 9.58
C SER A 348 9.96 -21.17 9.47
N PRO A 349 9.28 -21.15 8.31
CA PRO A 349 8.14 -20.29 8.10
C PRO A 349 6.98 -20.66 9.02
N ARG A 350 6.32 -19.63 9.56
CA ARG A 350 5.06 -19.76 10.29
C ARG A 350 3.98 -19.18 9.40
N ALA A 351 3.14 -20.03 8.83
CA ALA A 351 2.16 -19.60 7.85
C ALA A 351 0.85 -20.38 7.97
N VAL A 352 -0.25 -19.74 7.63
CA VAL A 352 -1.54 -20.36 7.37
C VAL A 352 -2.24 -19.59 6.25
N PHE A 353 -2.67 -20.24 5.19
CA PHE A 353 -3.25 -19.56 4.04
C PHE A 353 -4.14 -20.50 3.23
N TRP A 354 -4.89 -19.95 2.29
CA TRP A 354 -5.47 -20.72 1.19
C TRP A 354 -5.25 -20.00 -0.14
N ASN A 355 -5.34 -20.74 -1.25
CA ASN A 355 -5.19 -20.19 -2.60
C ASN A 355 -6.54 -19.66 -3.12
N THR A 356 -6.52 -18.83 -4.17
CA THR A 356 -7.74 -18.23 -4.74
C THR A 356 -8.74 -19.29 -5.22
N GLN A 357 -8.27 -20.37 -5.85
CA GLN A 357 -9.16 -21.46 -6.31
C GLN A 357 -9.97 -22.10 -5.18
N SER A 358 -9.33 -22.28 -4.01
CA SER A 358 -9.99 -22.80 -2.82
C SER A 358 -10.97 -21.79 -2.24
N HIS A 359 -10.74 -20.49 -2.43
CA HIS A 359 -11.67 -19.44 -2.05
C HIS A 359 -12.95 -19.54 -2.89
N ASP A 360 -12.79 -19.51 -4.22
CA ASP A 360 -13.91 -19.43 -5.19
C ASP A 360 -14.81 -20.67 -5.14
N THR A 361 -14.26 -21.82 -4.73
CA THR A 361 -15.01 -23.07 -4.59
C THR A 361 -15.58 -23.32 -3.20
N ALA A 362 -15.01 -22.72 -2.15
CA ALA A 362 -15.41 -23.00 -0.77
C ALA A 362 -16.50 -22.08 -0.25
N PHE A 363 -16.53 -20.82 -0.72
CA PHE A 363 -17.44 -19.80 -0.20
C PHE A 363 -18.60 -19.51 -1.16
N ASP A 364 -19.75 -19.13 -0.62
CA ASP A 364 -20.81 -18.51 -1.39
C ASP A 364 -20.53 -17.02 -1.64
N THR A 365 -21.46 -16.36 -2.34
CA THR A 365 -21.36 -14.93 -2.67
C THR A 365 -21.22 -14.01 -1.46
N ARG A 366 -21.59 -14.45 -0.25
CA ARG A 366 -21.51 -13.65 1.00
C ARG A 366 -20.32 -14.04 1.87
N GLY A 367 -19.52 -15.02 1.45
CA GLY A 367 -18.39 -15.51 2.23
C GLY A 367 -18.81 -16.51 3.31
N ASP A 368 -19.97 -17.15 3.18
CA ASP A 368 -20.33 -18.31 4.00
C ASP A 368 -19.77 -19.58 3.38
N LEU A 369 -19.26 -20.48 4.22
CA LEU A 369 -18.57 -21.67 3.78
C LEU A 369 -19.63 -22.70 3.34
N VAL A 370 -19.64 -23.04 2.05
CA VAL A 370 -20.55 -24.02 1.46
C VAL A 370 -19.87 -25.35 1.13
N ASN A 371 -18.54 -25.36 0.97
CA ASN A 371 -17.73 -26.55 0.76
C ASN A 371 -16.52 -26.60 1.70
N GLU A 372 -15.74 -27.69 1.66
CA GLU A 372 -14.50 -27.79 2.44
C GLU A 372 -13.44 -26.80 1.94
N LEU A 373 -12.88 -26.00 2.85
CA LEU A 373 -11.73 -25.12 2.60
C LEU A 373 -10.44 -25.78 3.08
N TYR A 374 -9.45 -25.86 2.20
CA TYR A 374 -8.15 -26.47 2.45
C TYR A 374 -7.10 -25.41 2.73
N LEU A 375 -6.38 -25.52 3.86
CA LEU A 375 -5.40 -24.52 4.30
C LEU A 375 -3.96 -25.04 4.17
N GLY A 376 -3.13 -24.33 3.40
CA GLY A 376 -1.68 -24.45 3.49
C GLY A 376 -1.22 -23.98 4.87
N TRP A 377 -0.24 -24.66 5.46
CA TRP A 377 0.24 -24.30 6.80
C TRP A 377 1.69 -24.72 7.05
N ALA A 378 2.37 -23.97 7.92
CA ALA A 378 3.66 -24.27 8.51
C ALA A 378 3.75 -23.64 9.92
N GLY A 379 4.53 -24.23 10.82
CA GLY A 379 4.68 -23.79 12.21
C GLY A 379 3.99 -24.69 13.23
N ASP A 380 3.58 -24.15 14.37
CA ASP A 380 2.95 -24.92 15.45
C ASP A 380 1.50 -25.32 15.11
N ARG A 381 1.28 -26.63 15.00
CA ARG A 381 -0.03 -27.23 14.68
C ARG A 381 -1.08 -26.97 15.75
N GLU A 382 -0.72 -27.07 17.02
CA GLU A 382 -1.68 -26.90 18.13
C GLU A 382 -2.09 -25.43 18.27
N GLU A 383 -1.18 -24.49 18.00
CA GLU A 383 -1.51 -23.07 17.96
C GLU A 383 -2.52 -22.73 16.85
N ILE A 384 -2.30 -23.26 15.64
CA ILE A 384 -3.22 -23.08 14.51
C ILE A 384 -4.57 -23.73 14.83
N ALA A 385 -4.57 -24.98 15.31
CA ALA A 385 -5.78 -25.70 15.66
C ALA A 385 -6.60 -24.97 16.73
N GLY A 386 -5.93 -24.44 17.76
CA GLY A 386 -6.57 -23.66 18.82
C GLY A 386 -7.24 -22.39 18.29
N ALA A 387 -6.54 -21.64 17.42
CA ALA A 387 -7.09 -20.42 16.82
C ALA A 387 -8.31 -20.70 15.93
N LEU A 388 -8.27 -21.78 15.14
CA LEU A 388 -9.35 -22.18 14.23
C LEU A 388 -10.57 -22.77 14.96
N ALA A 389 -10.38 -23.45 16.10
CA ALA A 389 -11.48 -24.04 16.87
C ALA A 389 -12.50 -22.99 17.37
N GLU A 390 -12.07 -21.74 17.54
CA GLU A 390 -12.92 -20.62 17.96
C GLU A 390 -13.82 -20.06 16.83
N THR A 391 -13.66 -20.54 15.59
CA THR A 391 -14.51 -20.11 14.46
C THR A 391 -15.92 -20.70 14.50
N GLU A 392 -16.15 -21.70 15.36
CA GLU A 392 -17.38 -22.53 15.41
C GLU A 392 -17.64 -23.32 14.11
N LEU A 393 -16.65 -23.40 13.22
CA LEU A 393 -16.66 -24.24 12.03
C LEU A 393 -16.18 -25.66 12.34
N ALA A 394 -16.47 -26.61 11.45
CA ALA A 394 -15.91 -27.95 11.56
C ALA A 394 -14.42 -27.90 11.21
N VAL A 395 -13.53 -28.15 12.18
CA VAL A 395 -12.07 -28.15 11.95
C VAL A 395 -11.52 -29.57 11.95
N ARG A 396 -10.93 -30.00 10.84
CA ARG A 396 -10.13 -31.23 10.76
C ARG A 396 -8.64 -30.88 10.84
N VAL A 397 -8.04 -31.19 11.99
CA VAL A 397 -6.62 -30.97 12.28
C VAL A 397 -5.77 -32.04 11.58
N PRO A 398 -4.68 -31.68 10.88
CA PRO A 398 -3.81 -32.63 10.19
C PRO A 398 -3.09 -33.55 11.18
N ALA A 399 -2.93 -34.81 10.81
CA ALA A 399 -2.21 -35.78 11.67
C ALA A 399 -0.70 -35.55 11.67
N HIS A 400 -0.16 -35.02 10.58
CA HIS A 400 1.26 -34.74 10.35
C HIS A 400 1.45 -33.59 9.34
N GLU A 401 2.66 -33.04 9.25
CA GLU A 401 3.01 -31.89 8.40
C GLU A 401 2.69 -32.09 6.90
N GLY A 402 2.69 -33.33 6.41
CA GLY A 402 2.31 -33.63 5.01
C GLY A 402 0.80 -33.59 4.70
N THR A 403 -0.05 -33.20 5.65
CA THR A 403 -1.51 -33.08 5.46
C THR A 403 -1.98 -31.67 5.80
N THR A 404 -3.08 -31.22 5.20
CA THR A 404 -3.62 -29.86 5.32
C THR A 404 -4.69 -29.75 6.41
N PHE A 405 -4.85 -28.56 7.00
CA PHE A 405 -6.04 -28.25 7.79
C PHE A 405 -7.24 -28.10 6.86
N ILE A 406 -8.39 -28.62 7.29
CA ILE A 406 -9.62 -28.53 6.50
C ILE A 406 -10.72 -27.95 7.36
N LEU A 407 -11.31 -26.86 6.88
CA LEU A 407 -12.48 -26.23 7.47
C LEU A 407 -13.71 -26.67 6.68
N GLY A 408 -14.75 -27.09 7.38
CA GLY A 408 -16.05 -27.43 6.81
C GLY A 408 -17.15 -26.49 7.32
N PRO A 409 -18.27 -26.37 6.60
CA PRO A 409 -19.40 -25.55 7.01
C PRO A 409 -19.83 -25.84 8.44
N ALA A 410 -20.32 -24.83 9.15
CA ALA A 410 -20.90 -25.03 10.47
C ALA A 410 -22.03 -26.06 10.40
N VAL A 411 -22.06 -27.01 11.34
CA VAL A 411 -23.18 -27.94 11.48
C VAL A 411 -24.37 -27.13 11.99
N ARG A 412 -25.19 -26.61 11.08
CA ARG A 412 -26.45 -25.93 11.42
C ARG A 412 -27.32 -26.91 12.21
N THR A 413 -27.49 -26.64 13.51
CA THR A 413 -28.25 -27.47 14.44
C THR A 413 -29.72 -27.11 14.47
#